data_AF-A0A0F9Q552-F1
#
_entry.id   AF-A0A0F9Q552-F1
#
_cell.length_a   1.000
_cell.length_b   1.000
_cell.length_c   1.000
_cell.angle_alpha   90.00
_cell.angle_beta   90.00
_cell.angle_gamma   90.00
#
_symmetry.space_group_name_H-M   'P 1'
#
loop_
_entity.id
_entity.type
_entity.pdbx_description
1 polymer ?
#
loop_
_entity_poly.entity_id
_entity_poly.type
_entity_poly.pdbx_seq_one_letter_code
_entity_poly.pdbx_strand_id
1 'polypeptide(L)'
;MFYSFSYTVTTDDIATAKYRMDMYLTAGVIHQVDILFRKDAAHAINVQIFQGGHQLWPTNAGASIRADATVISFREFHQLHGAINELHALIWTTDTAVLYETIINFGLLPLRIIQPLSFDELLSAAAAL
;
A
#
# COMPACT_ATOMS: atom_id res chain seq x y z
N MET A 1 -10.61 1.67 10.08
CA MET A 1 -11.10 2.16 8.77
C MET A 1 -10.47 1.31 7.69
N PHE A 2 -11.16 1.13 6.58
CA PHE A 2 -10.70 0.30 5.48
C PHE A 2 -10.88 1.08 4.18
N TYR A 3 -9.83 1.11 3.36
CA TYR A 3 -9.80 1.80 2.07
C TYR A 3 -9.49 0.79 0.98
N SER A 4 -10.11 0.99 -0.19
CA SER A 4 -9.91 0.14 -1.37
C SER A 4 -9.78 1.03 -2.60
N PHE A 5 -8.70 0.84 -3.35
CA PHE A 5 -8.41 1.54 -4.58
C PHE A 5 -8.18 0.50 -5.66
N SER A 6 -8.86 0.61 -6.80
CA SER A 6 -8.69 -0.32 -7.91
C SER A 6 -8.36 0.39 -9.20
N TYR A 7 -7.60 -0.31 -10.03
CA TYR A 7 -7.26 0.15 -11.36
C TYR A 7 -7.20 -1.03 -12.32
N THR A 8 -7.85 -0.89 -13.48
CA THR A 8 -7.71 -1.84 -14.58
C THR A 8 -6.57 -1.37 -15.47
N VAL A 9 -5.49 -2.15 -15.50
CA VAL A 9 -4.31 -1.82 -16.31
C VAL A 9 -4.69 -1.84 -17.79
N THR A 10 -4.06 -0.97 -18.57
CA THR A 10 -4.22 -0.82 -20.03
C THR A 10 -2.87 -1.04 -20.73
N THR A 11 -2.90 -1.31 -22.03
CA THR A 11 -1.67 -1.61 -22.79
C THR A 11 -0.73 -0.42 -22.89
N ASP A 12 -1.23 0.77 -22.55
CA ASP A 12 -0.49 2.03 -22.54
C ASP A 12 0.28 2.24 -21.22
N ASP A 13 -0.07 1.50 -20.15
CA ASP A 13 0.57 1.59 -18.84
C ASP A 13 1.86 0.78 -18.84
N ILE A 14 2.87 1.26 -19.56
CA ILE A 14 4.16 0.59 -19.73
C ILE A 14 5.20 1.14 -18.76
N ALA A 15 6.35 0.47 -18.64
CA ALA A 15 7.41 0.87 -17.73
C ALA A 15 7.89 2.33 -17.90
N THR A 16 7.80 2.88 -19.12
CA THR A 16 8.17 4.27 -19.45
C THR A 16 7.01 5.26 -19.31
N ALA A 17 5.78 4.78 -19.13
CA ALA A 17 4.55 5.58 -19.03
C ALA A 17 3.62 4.96 -17.96
N LYS A 18 4.14 4.83 -16.73
CA LYS A 18 3.43 4.19 -15.62
C LYS A 18 2.15 4.96 -15.27
N TYR A 19 1.06 4.26 -15.01
CA TYR A 19 -0.14 4.87 -14.46
C TYR A 19 0.10 5.31 -13.01
N ARG A 20 -0.28 6.53 -12.66
CA ARG A 20 -0.26 7.03 -11.30
C ARG A 20 -1.67 7.08 -10.72
N MET A 21 -1.89 6.35 -9.63
CA MET A 21 -3.13 6.35 -8.87
C MET A 21 -2.91 7.04 -7.52
N ASP A 22 -3.47 8.23 -7.34
CA ASP A 22 -3.42 8.92 -6.05
C ASP A 22 -4.42 8.26 -5.06
N MET A 23 -3.95 7.96 -3.84
CA MET A 23 -4.69 7.20 -2.83
C MET A 23 -4.91 8.04 -1.58
N TYR A 24 -6.07 8.69 -1.50
CA TYR A 24 -6.40 9.59 -0.38
C TYR A 24 -6.85 8.81 0.86
N LEU A 25 -6.00 8.83 1.88
CA LEU A 25 -6.26 8.25 3.21
C LEU A 25 -6.38 9.37 4.24
N THR A 26 -7.16 9.16 5.30
CA THR A 26 -7.18 10.08 6.44
C THR A 26 -5.99 9.81 7.38
N ALA A 27 -5.85 10.64 8.43
CA ALA A 27 -4.81 10.44 9.44
C ALA A 27 -5.01 9.13 10.22
N GLY A 28 -3.93 8.45 10.57
CA GLY A 28 -3.96 7.19 11.31
C GLY A 28 -2.68 6.38 11.11
N VAL A 29 -2.71 5.11 11.49
CA VAL A 29 -1.62 4.15 11.27
C VAL A 29 -2.10 3.11 10.28
N ILE A 30 -1.42 3.00 9.14
CA ILE A 30 -1.60 1.87 8.22
C ILE A 30 -1.03 0.66 8.93
N HIS A 31 -1.91 -0.30 9.21
CA HIS A 31 -1.59 -1.53 9.92
C HIS A 31 -1.71 -2.78 9.06
N GLN A 32 -2.27 -2.62 7.87
CA GLN A 32 -2.47 -3.68 6.89
C GLN A 32 -2.39 -3.10 5.49
N VAL A 33 -1.63 -3.77 4.62
CA VAL A 33 -1.59 -3.51 3.19
C VAL A 33 -1.90 -4.80 2.46
N ASP A 34 -2.90 -4.77 1.57
CA ASP A 34 -3.26 -5.90 0.72
C ASP A 34 -3.25 -5.46 -0.75
N ILE A 35 -2.49 -6.16 -1.59
CA ILE A 35 -2.45 -5.92 -3.04
C ILE A 35 -2.91 -7.18 -3.74
N LEU A 36 -4.09 -7.13 -4.34
CA LEU A 36 -4.71 -8.22 -5.05
C LEU A 36 -4.31 -8.20 -6.53
N PHE A 37 -3.89 -9.35 -7.02
CA PHE A 37 -3.66 -9.63 -8.43
C PHE A 37 -4.67 -10.67 -8.88
N ARG A 38 -5.48 -10.31 -9.90
CA ARG A 38 -6.44 -11.23 -10.49
C ARG A 38 -5.71 -12.45 -11.09
N LYS A 39 -6.45 -13.56 -11.20
CA LYS A 39 -6.02 -14.72 -11.98
C LYS A 39 -5.64 -14.32 -13.41
N ASP A 40 -4.61 -14.98 -13.94
CA ASP A 40 -4.09 -14.83 -15.29
C ASP A 40 -3.30 -13.52 -15.49
N ALA A 41 -2.95 -12.82 -14.40
CA ALA A 41 -2.06 -11.67 -14.44
C ALA A 41 -0.60 -12.06 -14.75
N ALA A 42 -0.24 -13.34 -14.60
CA ALA A 42 1.04 -13.92 -15.02
C ALA A 42 2.30 -13.12 -14.59
N HIS A 43 2.24 -12.46 -13.42
CA HIS A 43 3.30 -11.56 -12.92
C HIS A 43 3.63 -10.36 -13.85
N ALA A 44 2.75 -10.03 -14.79
CA ALA A 44 2.95 -8.93 -15.73
C ALA A 44 2.58 -7.57 -15.13
N ILE A 45 1.65 -7.53 -14.18
CA ILE A 45 1.24 -6.29 -13.50
C ILE A 45 2.23 -6.00 -12.36
N ASN A 46 2.78 -4.80 -12.39
CA ASN A 46 3.76 -4.29 -11.44
C ASN A 46 3.13 -3.14 -10.65
N VAL A 47 3.31 -3.17 -9.34
CA VAL A 47 2.82 -2.14 -8.42
C VAL A 47 3.98 -1.63 -7.57
N GLN A 48 4.09 -0.31 -7.45
CA GLN A 48 4.92 0.39 -6.48
C GLN A 48 4.04 1.39 -5.74
N ILE A 49 4.25 1.57 -4.44
CA ILE A 49 3.53 2.53 -3.61
C ILE A 49 4.54 3.53 -3.05
N PHE A 50 4.23 4.82 -3.19
CA PHE A 50 5.08 5.93 -2.83
C PHE A 50 4.39 6.84 -1.82
N GLN A 51 5.17 7.49 -0.96
CA GLN A 51 4.73 8.62 -0.14
C GLN A 51 5.72 9.78 -0.28
N GLY A 52 5.22 10.98 -0.61
CA GLY A 52 6.05 12.19 -0.65
C GLY A 52 7.27 12.09 -1.57
N GLY A 53 7.15 11.36 -2.69
CA GLY A 53 8.22 11.14 -3.67
C GLY A 53 9.14 9.94 -3.38
N HIS A 54 9.02 9.30 -2.22
CA HIS A 54 9.83 8.14 -1.85
C HIS A 54 9.05 6.84 -2.00
N GLN A 55 9.70 5.81 -2.55
CA GLN A 55 9.11 4.48 -2.65
C GLN A 55 8.97 3.90 -1.24
N LEU A 56 7.73 3.69 -0.82
CA LEU A 56 7.40 3.14 0.48
C LEU A 56 7.31 1.61 0.41
N TRP A 57 6.58 1.09 -0.59
CA TRP A 57 6.52 -0.36 -0.85
C TRP A 57 6.70 -0.69 -2.35
N PRO A 58 7.44 -1.76 -2.68
CA PRO A 58 8.29 -2.51 -1.75
C PRO A 58 9.48 -1.65 -1.30
N THR A 59 10.11 -1.95 -0.16
CA THR A 59 11.14 -1.06 0.43
C THR A 59 12.46 -1.05 -0.34
N ASN A 60 12.72 -2.07 -1.16
CA ASN A 60 13.85 -2.11 -2.07
C ASN A 60 13.59 -1.20 -3.29
N ALA A 61 14.30 -0.08 -3.34
CA ALA A 61 14.15 0.94 -4.37
C ALA A 61 14.23 0.36 -5.79
N GLY A 62 13.27 0.73 -6.65
CA GLY A 62 13.22 0.32 -8.04
C GLY A 62 12.56 -1.05 -8.28
N ALA A 63 12.40 -1.89 -7.25
CA ALA A 63 11.65 -3.13 -7.38
C ALA A 63 10.13 -2.88 -7.35
N SER A 64 9.35 -3.86 -7.81
CA SER A 64 7.90 -3.84 -7.86
C SER A 64 7.29 -5.07 -7.19
N ILE A 65 6.08 -4.90 -6.66
CA ILE A 65 5.24 -6.00 -6.21
C ILE A 65 4.47 -6.52 -7.42
N ARG A 66 4.48 -7.85 -7.59
CA ARG A 66 3.79 -8.55 -8.68
C ARG A 66 3.39 -9.94 -8.22
N ALA A 67 2.25 -10.43 -8.67
CA ALA A 67 1.79 -11.78 -8.39
C ALA A 67 0.83 -12.28 -9.47
N ASP A 68 0.31 -13.49 -9.30
CA ASP A 68 -0.74 -14.05 -10.15
C ASP A 68 -1.73 -14.84 -9.28
N ALA A 69 -3.03 -14.59 -9.48
CA ALA A 69 -4.12 -15.25 -8.76
C ALA A 69 -3.99 -15.22 -7.23
N THR A 70 -3.42 -14.16 -6.65
CA THR A 70 -3.13 -14.09 -5.21
C THR A 70 -3.13 -12.66 -4.68
N VAL A 71 -3.17 -12.56 -3.35
CA VAL A 71 -3.05 -11.31 -2.61
C VAL A 71 -1.70 -11.28 -1.92
N ILE A 72 -0.91 -10.24 -2.20
CA ILE A 72 0.26 -9.91 -1.40
C ILE A 72 -0.21 -9.10 -0.20
N SER A 73 -0.10 -9.70 0.98
CA SER A 73 -0.67 -9.18 2.22
C SER A 73 0.41 -9.07 3.28
N PHE A 74 0.56 -7.91 3.91
CA PHE A 74 1.53 -7.72 4.98
C PHE A 74 1.06 -6.71 6.03
N ARG A 75 1.59 -6.89 7.24
CA ARG A 75 1.40 -6.01 8.39
C ARG A 75 2.48 -4.94 8.40
N GLU A 76 2.10 -3.76 8.84
CA GLU A 76 3.00 -2.60 8.88
C GLU A 76 2.64 -1.71 10.07
N PHE A 77 3.53 -0.82 10.47
CA PHE A 77 3.20 0.30 11.34
C PHE A 77 3.66 1.59 10.67
N HIS A 78 2.78 2.15 9.82
CA HIS A 78 3.11 3.35 9.07
C HIS A 78 2.16 4.50 9.40
N GLN A 79 2.66 5.52 10.09
CA GLN A 79 1.83 6.62 10.59
C GLN A 79 1.65 7.74 9.56
N LEU A 80 0.39 8.01 9.25
CA LEU A 80 -0.08 9.14 8.48
C LEU A 80 -0.48 10.29 9.42
N HIS A 81 0.28 11.37 9.37
CA HIS A 81 0.02 12.59 10.14
C HIS A 81 -0.93 13.46 9.30
N GLY A 82 -2.03 13.95 9.87
CA GLY A 82 -3.20 14.48 9.14
C GLY A 82 -3.03 15.67 8.18
N ALA A 83 -1.81 16.02 7.77
CA ALA A 83 -1.53 16.79 6.57
C ALA A 83 -1.81 15.97 5.29
N ILE A 84 -1.54 16.56 4.12
CA ILE A 84 -1.58 15.87 2.83
C ILE A 84 -0.57 14.72 2.86
N ASN A 85 -1.05 13.50 3.11
CA ASN A 85 -0.26 12.29 2.93
C ASN A 85 -0.35 11.94 1.45
N GLU A 86 0.63 12.37 0.66
CA GLU A 86 0.70 12.08 -0.77
C GLU A 86 1.07 10.63 -1.03
N LEU A 87 0.14 9.71 -0.71
CA LEU A 87 0.26 8.31 -1.04
C LEU A 87 -0.22 8.10 -2.48
N HIS A 88 0.60 7.48 -3.31
CA HIS A 88 0.21 7.14 -4.68
C HIS A 88 0.83 5.81 -5.10
N ALA A 89 0.15 5.10 -5.97
CA ALA A 89 0.67 3.89 -6.60
C ALA A 89 1.14 4.21 -8.02
N LEU A 90 2.28 3.66 -8.42
CA LEU A 90 2.69 3.54 -9.81
C LEU A 90 2.41 2.11 -10.27
N ILE A 91 1.60 1.98 -11.31
CA ILE A 91 1.12 0.71 -11.84
C ILE A 91 1.48 0.63 -13.31
N TRP A 92 2.03 -0.51 -13.73
CA TRP A 92 2.34 -0.75 -15.15
C TRP A 92 2.34 -2.24 -15.45
N THR A 93 2.26 -2.58 -16.74
CA THR A 93 2.35 -3.94 -17.26
C THR A 93 3.65 -4.14 -18.06
N THR A 94 4.08 -5.38 -18.15
CA THR A 94 5.08 -5.85 -19.13
C THR A 94 4.46 -6.69 -20.25
N ASP A 95 3.14 -6.87 -20.23
CA ASP A 95 2.36 -7.63 -21.20
C ASP A 95 1.61 -6.70 -22.14
N THR A 96 1.37 -7.18 -23.36
CA THR A 96 0.63 -6.52 -24.45
C THR A 96 -0.76 -7.13 -24.68
N ALA A 97 -1.12 -8.18 -23.94
CA ALA A 97 -2.42 -8.87 -24.02
C ALA A 97 -3.51 -8.22 -23.14
N VAL A 98 -4.64 -8.92 -22.94
CA VAL A 98 -5.76 -8.47 -22.10
C VAL A 98 -5.29 -8.22 -20.67
N LEU A 99 -5.68 -7.07 -20.12
CA LEU A 99 -5.18 -6.63 -18.82
C LEU A 99 -6.28 -6.66 -17.76
N TYR A 100 -5.82 -6.81 -16.53
CA TYR A 100 -6.66 -7.16 -15.40
C TYR A 100 -6.65 -6.05 -14.35
N GLU A 101 -7.71 -6.04 -13.54
CA GLU A 101 -7.79 -5.17 -12.38
C GLU A 101 -6.79 -5.61 -11.30
N THR A 102 -6.11 -4.63 -10.70
CA THR A 102 -5.42 -4.76 -9.43
C THR A 102 -6.12 -3.91 -8.37
N ILE A 103 -6.20 -4.42 -7.14
CA ILE A 103 -6.88 -3.76 -6.03
C ILE A 103 -5.89 -3.60 -4.88
N ILE A 104 -5.71 -2.37 -4.40
CA ILE A 104 -4.88 -2.02 -3.26
C ILE A 104 -5.79 -1.64 -2.10
N ASN A 105 -5.69 -2.38 -0.99
CA ASN A 105 -6.44 -2.10 0.22
C ASN A 105 -5.53 -1.69 1.37
N PHE A 106 -6.03 -0.78 2.20
CA PHE A 106 -5.37 -0.36 3.42
C PHE A 106 -6.28 -0.51 4.63
N GLY A 107 -5.78 -1.19 5.66
CA GLY A 107 -6.31 -1.13 7.01
C GLY A 107 -5.69 0.05 7.76
N LEU A 108 -6.51 0.99 8.21
CA LEU A 108 -6.08 2.17 8.96
C LEU A 108 -6.75 2.22 10.34
N LEU A 109 -5.97 2.41 11.40
CA LEU A 109 -6.47 2.61 12.76
C LEU A 109 -5.91 3.91 13.37
N PRO A 110 -6.67 4.60 14.24
CA PRO A 110 -6.09 5.70 15.01
C PRO A 110 -4.93 5.21 15.87
N LEU A 111 -3.90 6.05 16.06
CA LEU A 111 -2.70 5.72 16.86
C LEU A 111 -3.07 5.18 18.25
N ARG A 112 -4.00 5.86 18.94
CA ARG A 112 -4.51 5.46 20.27
C ARG A 112 -5.16 4.07 20.34
N ILE A 113 -5.51 3.46 19.21
CA ILE A 113 -6.10 2.12 19.17
C ILE A 113 -5.02 1.06 18.98
N ILE A 114 -4.06 1.32 18.09
CA ILE A 114 -2.97 0.38 17.81
C ILE A 114 -1.87 0.42 18.87
N GLN A 115 -1.70 1.58 19.50
CA GLN A 115 -0.79 1.83 20.62
C GLN A 115 -1.58 2.52 21.74
N PRO A 116 -2.32 1.75 22.56
CA PRO A 116 -3.24 2.31 23.55
C PRO A 116 -2.56 2.86 24.81
N LEU A 117 -1.35 2.41 25.10
CA LEU A 117 -0.54 2.91 26.21
C LEU A 117 0.59 3.77 25.66
N SER A 118 0.77 4.94 26.24
CA SER A 118 1.99 5.74 26.07
C SER A 118 3.20 4.97 26.62
N PHE A 119 4.40 5.37 26.21
CA PHE A 119 5.62 4.77 26.74
C PHE A 119 5.71 4.91 28.27
N ASP A 120 5.27 6.05 28.82
CA ASP A 120 5.26 6.29 30.26
C ASP A 120 4.25 5.38 30.98
N GLU A 121 3.06 5.18 30.41
CA GLU A 121 2.07 4.23 30.96
C GLU A 121 2.54 2.78 30.87
N LEU A 122 3.24 2.42 29.78
CA LEU A 122 3.89 1.11 29.66
C LEU A 122 4.98 0.93 30.71
N LEU A 123 5.78 1.96 30.95
CA LEU A 123 6.86 1.94 31.93
C LEU A 123 6.31 1.84 33.35
N SER A 124 5.28 2.62 33.70
CA SER A 124 4.57 2.52 34.98
C SER A 124 3.94 1.14 35.19
N ALA A 125 3.22 0.63 34.18
CA ALA A 125 2.61 -0.70 34.23
C ALA A 125 3.65 -1.82 34.39
N ALA A 126 4.81 -1.72 33.71
CA ALA A 126 5.90 -2.68 33.82
C ALA A 126 6.66 -2.56 35.16
N ALA A 127 6.73 -1.37 35.74
CA ALA A 127 7.39 -1.12 37.02
C ALA A 127 6.54 -1.45 38.26
N ALA A 128 5.26 -1.82 38.07
CA ALA A 128 4.29 -2.04 39.17
C ALA A 128 4.21 -0.87 40.18
N LEU A 129 4.31 0.36 39.66
CA LEU A 129 4.01 1.62 40.35
C LEU A 129 2.64 2.14 39.93
#